data_AF-A0A106EAQ9-F1
#
_entry.id   AF-A0A106EAQ9-F1
#
_cell.length_a   1.000
_cell.length_b   1.000
_cell.length_c   1.000
_cell.angle_alpha   90.00
_cell.angle_beta   90.00
_cell.angle_gamma   90.00
#
_symmetry.space_group_name_H-M   'P 1'
#
loop_
_entity.id
_entity.type
_entity.pdbx_description
1 polymer ?
#
loop_
_entity_poly.entity_id
_entity_poly.type
_entity_poly.pdbx_seq_one_letter_code
_entity_poly.pdbx_strand_id
1 'polypeptide(L)'
;MNTTYRTMLAASLLFAGGGAHAQSIEDKLRSQLRSTVQELRQLQDNQAQLQADKAAAEKQRDDALAQLKTAQAQLASARGDSGAEAAAKRALAAERAGREQDARALAKYKASYEDLLAVSRARDAQHAQAQKDIAARDTQLKTCQAHNAELYRVGHEILDAYEHVGIGTFFASRQPFAQSARVKYDEIAQRYGDALYAGKYDPAARVPAAAPASATAASSASVSAQ
;
A
#
# COMPACT_ATOMS: atom_id res chain seq x y z
N MET A 1 51.25 59.45 -2.52
CA MET A 1 51.41 59.74 -1.07
C MET A 1 52.49 58.79 -0.58
N ASN A 2 53.75 59.15 -0.31
CA ASN A 2 54.40 60.39 0.12
C ASN A 2 55.82 60.43 -0.49
N THR A 3 56.27 61.50 -1.17
CA THR A 3 57.03 62.67 -0.62
C THR A 3 58.22 62.29 0.26
N THR A 4 59.45 62.78 0.11
CA THR A 4 60.16 63.65 -0.84
C THR A 4 61.61 63.71 -0.33
N TYR A 5 62.58 63.67 -1.25
CA TYR A 5 63.99 63.99 -1.00
C TYR A 5 64.14 65.44 -0.51
N ARG A 6 64.98 65.68 0.50
CA ARG A 6 65.49 67.03 0.84
C ARG A 6 67.01 66.98 0.92
N THR A 7 67.63 67.30 -0.21
CA THR A 7 68.98 67.86 -0.28
C THR A 7 68.91 69.32 0.17
N MET A 8 69.83 69.75 1.03
CA MET A 8 70.16 71.17 1.15
C MET A 8 71.65 71.31 1.45
N LEU A 9 72.26 72.15 0.62
CA LEU A 9 73.68 72.41 0.45
C LEU A 9 73.88 73.92 0.71
N ALA A 10 74.84 74.28 1.56
CA ALA A 10 75.37 75.65 1.72
C ALA A 10 76.76 75.52 2.38
N ALA A 11 77.87 75.63 1.63
CA ALA A 11 78.56 76.86 1.19
C ALA A 11 79.14 77.66 2.38
N SER A 12 80.42 77.46 2.74
CA SER A 12 81.62 78.17 2.22
C SER A 12 81.95 79.44 3.01
N LEU A 13 83.11 79.49 3.69
CA LEU A 13 84.16 80.51 3.45
C LEU A 13 85.47 80.23 4.22
N LEU A 14 86.58 80.54 3.56
CA LEU A 14 87.99 80.40 3.92
C LEU A 14 88.48 81.48 4.93
N PHE A 15 89.54 81.23 5.71
CA PHE A 15 90.94 81.67 5.40
C PHE A 15 91.97 81.34 6.51
N ALA A 16 93.14 80.89 6.04
CA ALA A 16 94.52 80.94 6.57
C ALA A 16 94.90 80.54 8.00
N GLY A 17 95.91 79.67 8.08
CA GLY A 17 96.74 79.44 9.26
C GLY A 17 97.70 78.27 9.04
N GLY A 18 98.79 78.51 8.31
CA GLY A 18 99.87 77.53 8.14
C GLY A 18 100.57 77.25 9.47
N GLY A 19 100.90 75.96 9.70
CA GLY A 19 101.77 75.56 10.80
C GLY A 19 101.30 74.36 11.62
N ALA A 20 100.79 73.26 11.03
CA ALA A 20 100.62 71.99 11.75
C ALA A 20 100.38 70.78 10.81
N HIS A 21 101.10 70.69 9.69
CA HIS A 21 100.83 69.61 8.70
C HIS A 21 101.34 68.22 9.11
N ALA A 22 102.05 68.08 10.23
CA ALA A 22 102.51 66.79 10.75
C ALA A 22 101.60 66.20 11.85
N GLN A 23 100.98 67.02 12.70
CA GLN A 23 100.04 66.54 13.74
C GLN A 23 98.63 66.27 13.20
N SER A 24 98.16 67.02 12.18
CA SER A 24 96.79 66.84 11.66
C SER A 24 96.58 65.57 10.82
N ILE A 25 97.62 65.03 10.17
CA ILE A 25 97.51 63.78 9.38
C ILE A 25 97.36 62.58 10.33
N GLU A 26 98.12 62.57 11.43
CA GLU A 26 98.08 61.46 12.39
C GLU A 26 96.78 61.48 13.22
N ASP A 27 96.28 62.65 13.59
CA ASP A 27 94.96 62.80 14.20
C ASP A 27 93.84 62.39 13.25
N LYS A 28 93.97 62.67 11.96
CA LYS A 28 93.02 62.23 10.94
C LYS A 28 93.06 60.71 10.75
N LEU A 29 94.23 60.08 10.73
CA LEU A 29 94.38 58.61 10.71
C LEU A 29 93.79 57.97 11.97
N ARG A 30 94.02 58.52 13.15
CA ARG A 30 93.41 58.05 14.41
C ARG A 30 91.89 58.23 14.41
N SER A 31 91.37 59.29 13.80
CA SER A 31 89.92 59.50 13.66
C SER A 31 89.31 58.51 12.66
N GLN A 32 89.98 58.24 11.53
CA GLN A 32 89.55 57.27 10.54
C GLN A 32 89.59 55.85 11.09
N LEU A 33 90.63 55.49 11.83
CA LEU A 33 90.71 54.19 12.50
C LEU A 33 89.60 54.01 13.54
N ARG A 34 89.28 55.04 14.33
CA ARG A 34 88.14 55.01 15.27
C ARG A 34 86.80 54.87 14.54
N SER A 35 86.63 55.57 13.41
CA SER A 35 85.43 55.47 12.56
C SER A 35 85.28 54.08 11.96
N THR A 36 86.36 53.50 11.41
CA THR A 36 86.31 52.15 10.83
C THR A 36 86.08 51.08 11.88
N VAL A 37 86.66 51.22 13.08
CA VAL A 37 86.36 50.32 14.22
C VAL A 37 84.90 50.42 14.66
N GLN A 38 84.32 51.62 14.67
CA GLN A 38 82.88 51.81 14.94
C GLN A 38 82.00 51.19 13.84
N GLU A 39 82.32 51.40 12.56
CA GLU A 39 81.60 50.79 11.43
C GLU A 39 81.67 49.26 11.45
N LEU A 40 82.82 48.68 11.77
CA LEU A 40 83.00 47.23 11.84
C LEU A 40 82.19 46.62 12.99
N ARG A 41 82.15 47.29 14.14
CA ARG A 41 81.29 46.91 15.27
C ARG A 41 79.81 47.01 14.91
N GLN A 42 79.40 48.08 14.23
CA GLN A 42 78.03 48.26 13.77
C GLN A 42 77.61 47.21 12.72
N LEU A 43 78.52 46.83 11.82
CA LEU A 43 78.30 45.75 10.85
C LEU A 43 78.19 44.38 11.54
N GLN A 44 79.02 44.11 12.56
CA GLN A 44 78.90 42.89 13.36
C GLN A 44 77.56 42.82 14.10
N ASP A 45 77.14 43.91 14.74
CA ASP A 45 75.84 43.99 15.43
C ASP A 45 74.68 43.80 14.45
N ASN A 46 74.75 44.44 13.27
CA ASN A 46 73.76 44.25 12.20
C ASN A 46 73.74 42.81 11.64
N GLN A 47 74.89 42.16 11.52
CA GLN A 47 74.97 40.77 11.07
C GLN A 47 74.36 39.82 12.10
N ALA A 48 74.62 40.04 13.39
CA ALA A 48 74.00 39.30 14.48
C ALA A 48 72.48 39.50 14.51
N GLN A 49 72.01 40.75 14.32
CA GLN A 49 70.59 41.07 14.25
C GLN A 49 69.91 40.40 13.05
N LEU A 50 70.50 40.47 11.86
CA LEU A 50 69.96 39.82 10.66
C LEU A 50 69.92 38.29 10.78
N GLN A 51 70.91 37.68 11.44
CA GLN A 51 70.87 36.24 11.72
C GLN A 51 69.76 35.88 12.70
N ALA A 52 69.55 36.69 13.74
CA ALA A 52 68.45 36.51 14.68
C ALA A 52 67.08 36.69 13.98
N ASP A 53 66.92 37.71 13.16
CA ASP A 53 65.69 37.98 12.39
C ASP A 53 65.43 36.87 11.37
N LYS A 54 66.47 36.36 10.70
CA LYS A 54 66.36 35.22 9.79
C LYS A 54 65.91 33.96 10.52
N ALA A 55 66.50 33.64 11.67
CA ALA A 55 66.10 32.49 12.47
C ALA A 55 64.66 32.63 12.98
N ALA A 56 64.24 33.84 13.38
CA ALA A 56 62.87 34.13 13.77
C ALA A 56 61.88 33.98 12.59
N ALA A 57 62.24 34.47 11.40
CA ALA A 57 61.43 34.34 10.20
C ALA A 57 61.34 32.89 9.71
N GLU A 58 62.43 32.12 9.77
CA GLU A 58 62.43 30.68 9.45
C GLU A 58 61.53 29.91 10.42
N LYS A 59 61.61 30.20 11.72
CA LYS A 59 60.71 29.61 12.72
C LYS A 59 59.25 29.96 12.44
N GLN A 60 58.93 31.23 12.15
CA GLN A 60 57.57 31.66 11.81
C GLN A 60 57.05 30.98 10.53
N ARG A 61 57.91 30.82 9.52
CA ARG A 61 57.56 30.10 8.29
C ARG A 61 57.25 28.63 8.59
N ASP A 62 58.08 27.98 9.39
CA ASP A 62 57.91 26.56 9.72
C ASP A 62 56.64 26.35 10.58
N ASP A 63 56.37 27.25 11.52
CA ASP A 63 55.13 27.27 12.31
C ASP A 63 53.91 27.50 11.42
N ALA A 64 53.97 28.44 10.47
CA ALA A 64 52.88 28.71 9.52
C ALA A 64 52.64 27.52 8.57
N LEU A 65 53.69 26.85 8.10
CA LEU A 65 53.60 25.63 7.30
C LEU A 65 52.95 24.49 8.10
N ALA A 66 53.32 24.33 9.38
CA ALA A 66 52.71 23.34 10.26
C ALA A 66 51.22 23.62 10.49
N GLN A 67 50.84 24.89 10.68
CA GLN A 67 49.44 25.31 10.81
C GLN A 67 48.65 25.06 9.52
N LEU A 68 49.21 25.40 8.34
CA LEU A 68 48.57 25.13 7.05
C LEU A 68 48.32 23.64 6.83
N LYS A 69 49.30 22.78 7.17
CA LYS A 69 49.15 21.33 7.06
C LYS A 69 48.05 20.81 7.99
N THR A 70 48.01 21.31 9.22
CA THR A 70 46.95 20.96 10.20
C THR A 70 45.57 21.41 9.70
N ALA A 71 45.45 22.65 9.21
CA ALA A 71 44.21 23.18 8.69
C ALA A 71 43.72 22.41 7.45
N GLN A 72 44.62 22.03 6.54
CA GLN A 72 44.29 21.19 5.39
C GLN A 72 43.80 19.80 5.81
N ALA A 73 44.44 19.17 6.81
CA ALA A 73 44.01 17.88 7.33
C ALA A 73 42.60 17.94 7.96
N GLN A 74 42.33 19.00 8.74
CA GLN A 74 41.00 19.22 9.32
C GLN A 74 39.92 19.45 8.26
N LEU A 75 40.22 20.24 7.21
CA LEU A 75 39.31 20.46 6.08
C LEU A 75 39.03 19.17 5.30
N ALA A 76 40.04 18.32 5.10
CA ALA A 76 39.88 17.03 4.44
C ALA A 76 38.97 16.10 5.26
N SER A 77 39.18 16.02 6.59
CA SER A 77 38.33 15.23 7.48
C SER A 77 36.90 15.73 7.48
N ALA A 78 36.68 17.03 7.71
CA ALA A 78 35.35 17.63 7.77
C ALA A 78 34.57 17.46 6.45
N ARG A 79 35.25 17.56 5.30
CA ARG A 79 34.64 17.27 3.99
C ARG A 79 34.29 15.79 3.86
N GLY A 80 35.16 14.88 4.30
CA GLY A 80 34.88 13.44 4.34
C GLY A 80 33.64 13.11 5.17
N ASP A 81 33.56 13.64 6.39
CA ASP A 81 32.45 13.43 7.33
C ASP A 81 31.12 13.98 6.78
N SER A 82 31.15 15.20 6.21
CA SER A 82 29.96 15.80 5.57
C SER A 82 29.45 15.00 4.37
N GLY A 83 30.37 14.41 3.58
CA GLY A 83 30.03 13.54 2.46
C GLY A 83 29.38 12.24 2.92
N ALA A 84 29.89 11.64 3.99
CA ALA A 84 29.32 10.45 4.61
C ALA A 84 27.91 10.72 5.17
N GLU A 85 27.70 11.85 5.84
CA GLU A 85 26.39 12.24 6.35
C GLU A 85 25.37 12.48 5.22
N ALA A 86 25.79 13.14 4.13
CA ALA A 86 24.95 13.35 2.96
C ALA A 86 24.62 12.02 2.23
N ALA A 87 25.53 11.05 2.25
CA ALA A 87 25.27 9.71 1.71
C ALA A 87 24.28 8.94 2.60
N ALA A 88 24.45 8.99 3.93
CA ALA A 88 23.55 8.35 4.88
C ALA A 88 22.11 8.91 4.80
N LYS A 89 21.98 10.24 4.68
CA LYS A 89 20.68 10.91 4.46
C LYS A 89 19.99 10.45 3.17
N ARG A 90 20.75 10.31 2.08
CA ARG A 90 20.23 9.79 0.80
C ARG A 90 19.81 8.33 0.89
N ALA A 91 20.61 7.49 1.55
CA ALA A 91 20.27 6.08 1.78
C ALA A 91 18.98 5.94 2.60
N LEU A 92 18.83 6.70 3.69
CA LEU A 92 17.62 6.69 4.51
C LEU A 92 16.39 7.18 3.72
N ALA A 93 16.53 8.21 2.89
CA ALA A 93 15.45 8.70 2.03
C ALA A 93 15.03 7.64 1.00
N ALA A 94 16.00 6.96 0.38
CA ALA A 94 15.74 5.87 -0.56
C ALA A 94 15.03 4.69 0.14
N GLU A 95 15.44 4.33 1.36
CA GLU A 95 14.80 3.26 2.10
C GLU A 95 13.37 3.61 2.53
N ARG A 96 13.12 4.86 2.95
CA ARG A 96 11.76 5.35 3.22
C ARG A 96 10.89 5.31 1.97
N ALA A 97 11.40 5.76 0.83
CA ALA A 97 10.69 5.69 -0.43
C ALA A 97 10.38 4.24 -0.84
N GLY A 98 11.32 3.32 -0.64
CA GLY A 98 11.10 1.87 -0.86
C GLY A 98 9.99 1.33 0.04
N ARG A 99 10.05 1.60 1.34
CA ARG A 99 9.00 1.17 2.29
C ARG A 99 7.63 1.75 1.97
N GLU A 100 7.55 2.98 1.50
CA GLU A 100 6.28 3.59 1.05
C GLU A 100 5.73 2.89 -0.20
N GLN A 101 6.59 2.53 -1.15
CA GLN A 101 6.18 1.77 -2.33
C GLN A 101 5.67 0.37 -1.94
N ASP A 102 6.38 -0.33 -1.05
CA ASP A 102 5.99 -1.63 -0.54
C ASP A 102 4.65 -1.55 0.21
N ALA A 103 4.47 -0.52 1.05
CA ALA A 103 3.21 -0.29 1.76
C ALA A 103 2.05 -0.05 0.80
N ARG A 104 2.25 0.72 -0.28
CA ARG A 104 1.24 0.95 -1.34
C ARG A 104 0.93 -0.35 -2.09
N ALA A 105 1.94 -1.15 -2.42
CA ALA A 105 1.76 -2.43 -3.07
C ALA A 105 0.96 -3.39 -2.18
N LEU A 106 1.33 -3.51 -0.90
CA LEU A 106 0.60 -4.32 0.08
C LEU A 106 -0.85 -3.87 0.26
N ALA A 107 -1.11 -2.57 0.32
CA ALA A 107 -2.47 -2.03 0.39
C ALA A 107 -3.29 -2.41 -0.85
N LYS A 108 -2.69 -2.29 -2.05
CA LYS A 108 -3.35 -2.70 -3.30
C LYS A 108 -3.64 -4.20 -3.33
N TYR A 109 -2.70 -5.04 -2.90
CA TYR A 109 -2.91 -6.49 -2.83
C TYR A 109 -4.03 -6.84 -1.85
N LYS A 110 -4.06 -6.23 -0.67
CA LYS A 110 -5.14 -6.43 0.31
C LYS A 110 -6.50 -6.03 -0.26
N ALA A 111 -6.61 -4.84 -0.87
CA ALA A 111 -7.85 -4.40 -1.49
C ALA A 111 -8.31 -5.38 -2.58
N SER A 112 -7.40 -5.80 -3.47
CA SER A 112 -7.74 -6.76 -4.53
C SER A 112 -8.17 -8.13 -3.99
N TYR A 113 -7.62 -8.55 -2.84
CA TYR A 113 -7.99 -9.80 -2.20
C TYR A 113 -9.38 -9.70 -1.55
N GLU A 114 -9.68 -8.59 -0.89
CA GLU A 114 -11.02 -8.33 -0.34
C GLU A 114 -12.08 -8.24 -1.45
N ASP A 115 -11.77 -7.58 -2.56
CA ASP A 115 -12.64 -7.53 -3.74
C ASP A 115 -12.90 -8.93 -4.30
N LEU A 116 -11.86 -9.74 -4.46
CA LEU A 116 -11.99 -11.11 -4.96
C LEU A 116 -12.83 -11.98 -4.01
N LEU A 117 -12.64 -11.81 -2.69
CA LEU A 117 -13.42 -12.52 -1.68
C LEU A 117 -14.90 -12.08 -1.73
N ALA A 118 -15.18 -10.80 -1.91
CA ALA A 118 -16.52 -10.28 -2.07
C ALA A 118 -17.20 -10.85 -3.33
N VAL A 119 -16.49 -10.88 -4.46
CA VAL A 119 -16.99 -11.47 -5.71
C VAL A 119 -17.25 -12.97 -5.54
N SER A 120 -16.35 -13.71 -4.89
CA SER A 120 -16.55 -15.14 -4.61
C SER A 120 -17.81 -15.38 -3.79
N ARG A 121 -17.99 -14.64 -2.69
CA ARG A 121 -19.18 -14.77 -1.82
C ARG A 121 -20.47 -14.40 -2.57
N ALA A 122 -20.44 -13.37 -3.42
CA ALA A 122 -21.57 -12.99 -4.25
C ALA A 122 -21.92 -14.10 -5.26
N ARG A 123 -20.91 -14.73 -5.87
CA ARG A 123 -21.11 -15.87 -6.77
C ARG A 123 -21.66 -17.09 -6.04
N ASP A 124 -21.15 -17.41 -4.86
CA ASP A 124 -21.66 -18.52 -4.04
C ASP A 124 -23.12 -18.30 -3.63
N ALA A 125 -23.48 -17.06 -3.25
CA ALA A 125 -24.86 -16.69 -2.96
C ALA A 125 -25.76 -16.80 -4.20
N GLN A 126 -25.30 -16.36 -5.37
CA GLN A 126 -26.03 -16.52 -6.64
C GLN A 126 -26.21 -17.99 -7.00
N HIS A 127 -25.19 -18.82 -6.84
CA HIS A 127 -25.26 -20.26 -7.08
C HIS A 127 -26.25 -20.93 -6.13
N ALA A 128 -26.21 -20.61 -4.84
CA ALA A 128 -27.14 -21.13 -3.85
C ALA A 128 -28.59 -20.71 -4.15
N GLN A 129 -28.81 -19.46 -4.59
CA GLN A 129 -30.14 -18.99 -4.98
C GLN A 129 -30.64 -19.71 -6.24
N ALA A 130 -29.81 -19.81 -7.27
CA ALA A 130 -30.16 -20.52 -8.50
C ALA A 130 -30.49 -22.00 -8.23
N GLN A 131 -29.76 -22.67 -7.34
CA GLN A 131 -30.07 -24.05 -6.94
C GLN A 131 -31.42 -24.16 -6.23
N LYS A 132 -31.78 -23.20 -5.36
CA LYS A 132 -33.10 -23.14 -4.72
C LYS A 132 -34.21 -22.92 -5.74
N ASP A 133 -33.99 -22.02 -6.69
CA ASP A 133 -34.95 -21.73 -7.74
C ASP A 133 -35.19 -22.95 -8.64
N ILE A 134 -34.11 -23.66 -9.03
CA ILE A 134 -34.19 -24.93 -9.77
C ILE A 134 -34.97 -25.97 -8.96
N ALA A 135 -34.64 -26.19 -7.68
CA ALA A 135 -35.35 -27.15 -6.84
C ALA A 135 -36.84 -26.81 -6.67
N ALA A 136 -37.18 -25.52 -6.57
CA ALA A 136 -38.56 -25.05 -6.52
C ALA A 136 -39.29 -25.30 -7.85
N ARG A 137 -38.63 -25.04 -9.00
CA ARG A 137 -39.18 -25.35 -10.33
C ARG A 137 -39.38 -26.84 -10.53
N ASP A 138 -38.42 -27.68 -10.15
CA ASP A 138 -38.53 -29.13 -10.25
C ASP A 138 -39.69 -29.67 -9.41
N THR A 139 -39.89 -29.10 -8.22
CA THR A 139 -41.04 -29.45 -7.37
C THR A 139 -42.36 -29.09 -8.06
N GLN A 140 -42.46 -27.89 -8.65
CA GLN A 140 -43.64 -27.49 -9.40
C GLN A 140 -43.89 -28.37 -10.63
N LEU A 141 -42.84 -28.74 -11.37
CA LEU A 141 -42.95 -29.64 -12.51
C LEU A 141 -43.47 -31.02 -12.09
N LYS A 142 -42.98 -31.58 -10.99
CA LYS A 142 -43.49 -32.84 -10.44
C LYS A 142 -44.96 -32.74 -10.03
N THR A 143 -45.35 -31.64 -9.39
CA THR A 143 -46.76 -31.39 -9.05
C THR A 143 -47.63 -31.28 -10.31
N CYS A 144 -47.21 -30.52 -11.32
CA CYS A 144 -47.90 -30.44 -12.61
C CYS A 144 -48.04 -31.81 -13.27
N GLN A 145 -46.98 -32.63 -13.27
CA GLN A 145 -47.00 -33.98 -13.84
C GLN A 145 -48.00 -34.88 -13.09
N ALA A 146 -48.04 -34.81 -11.76
CA ALA A 146 -49.01 -35.57 -10.96
C ALA A 146 -50.47 -35.14 -11.25
N HIS A 147 -50.74 -33.84 -11.30
CA HIS A 147 -52.06 -33.32 -11.69
C HIS A 147 -52.45 -33.73 -13.12
N ASN A 148 -51.51 -33.70 -14.06
CA ASN A 148 -51.76 -34.14 -15.42
C ASN A 148 -52.11 -35.63 -15.48
N ALA A 149 -51.34 -36.48 -14.78
CA ALA A 149 -51.64 -37.92 -14.70
C ALA A 149 -53.03 -38.17 -14.08
N GLU A 150 -53.38 -37.44 -13.03
CA GLU A 150 -54.70 -37.55 -12.39
C GLU A 150 -55.83 -37.11 -13.31
N LEU A 151 -55.67 -36.01 -14.04
CA LEU A 151 -56.64 -35.57 -15.05
C LEU A 151 -56.81 -36.59 -16.18
N TYR A 152 -55.72 -37.23 -16.63
CA TYR A 152 -55.79 -38.32 -17.60
C TYR A 152 -56.57 -39.52 -17.05
N ARG A 153 -56.31 -39.90 -15.79
CA ARG A 153 -57.02 -40.99 -15.11
C ARG A 153 -58.53 -40.71 -15.03
N VAL A 154 -58.90 -39.53 -14.51
CA VAL A 154 -60.31 -39.10 -14.42
C VAL A 154 -60.95 -39.03 -15.80
N GLY A 155 -60.24 -38.53 -16.81
CA GLY A 155 -60.70 -38.52 -18.20
C GLY A 155 -61.02 -39.91 -18.74
N HIS A 156 -60.16 -40.90 -18.47
CA HIS A 156 -60.42 -42.29 -18.83
C HIS A 156 -61.61 -42.88 -18.07
N GLU A 157 -61.77 -42.59 -16.77
CA GLU A 157 -62.92 -43.05 -15.99
C GLU A 157 -64.26 -42.47 -16.51
N ILE A 158 -64.26 -41.22 -16.99
CA ILE A 158 -65.45 -40.61 -17.62
C ILE A 158 -65.80 -41.34 -18.92
N LEU A 159 -64.80 -41.63 -19.76
CA LEU A 159 -65.01 -42.37 -21.01
C LEU A 159 -65.52 -43.80 -20.76
N ASP A 160 -64.92 -44.50 -19.79
CA ASP A 160 -65.33 -45.85 -19.39
C ASP A 160 -66.77 -45.87 -18.83
N ALA A 161 -67.12 -44.90 -17.99
CA ALA A 161 -68.48 -44.74 -17.49
C ALA A 161 -69.48 -44.48 -18.62
N TYR A 162 -69.13 -43.68 -19.64
CA TYR A 162 -69.98 -43.44 -20.80
C TYR A 162 -70.22 -44.71 -21.62
N GLU A 163 -69.18 -45.53 -21.83
CA GLU A 163 -69.29 -46.82 -22.53
C GLU A 163 -70.23 -47.80 -21.81
N HIS A 164 -70.10 -47.92 -20.48
CA HIS A 164 -70.90 -48.85 -19.69
C HIS A 164 -72.35 -48.40 -19.47
N VAL A 165 -72.62 -47.09 -19.47
CA VAL A 165 -73.99 -46.54 -19.38
C VAL A 165 -74.77 -46.79 -20.69
N GLY A 166 -74.12 -46.95 -21.84
CA GLY A 166 -74.79 -47.09 -23.13
C GLY A 166 -75.60 -48.37 -23.34
N ILE A 167 -75.15 -49.50 -22.79
CA ILE A 167 -75.72 -50.82 -23.16
C ILE A 167 -76.70 -51.35 -22.11
N GLY A 168 -76.38 -51.29 -20.82
CA GLY A 168 -77.28 -51.78 -19.76
C GLY A 168 -78.44 -50.83 -19.44
N THR A 169 -78.17 -49.52 -19.48
CA THR A 169 -79.12 -48.48 -19.06
C THR A 169 -80.18 -48.19 -20.13
N PHE A 170 -79.87 -48.38 -21.42
CA PHE A 170 -80.86 -48.25 -22.50
C PHE A 170 -81.97 -49.31 -22.42
N PHE A 171 -81.63 -50.54 -22.02
CA PHE A 171 -82.64 -51.59 -21.76
C PHE A 171 -83.49 -51.30 -20.51
N ALA A 172 -82.90 -50.71 -19.46
CA ALA A 172 -83.62 -50.34 -18.22
C ALA A 172 -84.46 -49.04 -18.34
N SER A 173 -84.08 -48.11 -19.24
CA SER A 173 -84.74 -46.81 -19.41
C SER A 173 -86.14 -46.86 -20.02
N ARG A 174 -86.59 -48.04 -20.49
CA ARG A 174 -87.98 -48.27 -20.93
C ARG A 174 -88.96 -48.52 -19.79
N GLN A 175 -88.52 -48.51 -18.53
CA GLN A 175 -89.37 -48.68 -17.35
C GLN A 175 -89.64 -47.34 -16.63
N PRO A 176 -90.83 -47.14 -16.03
CA PRO A 176 -91.35 -45.84 -15.56
C PRO A 176 -90.65 -45.20 -14.34
N PHE A 177 -89.42 -45.57 -13.99
CA PHE A 177 -88.65 -45.04 -12.85
C PHE A 177 -87.52 -44.06 -13.25
N ALA A 178 -87.72 -43.26 -14.30
CA ALA A 178 -86.71 -42.35 -14.84
C ALA A 178 -86.23 -41.23 -13.89
N GLN A 179 -86.95 -40.94 -12.80
CA GLN A 179 -86.53 -39.94 -11.81
C GLN A 179 -85.29 -40.38 -11.02
N SER A 180 -85.16 -41.66 -10.67
CA SER A 180 -83.97 -42.16 -9.96
C SER A 180 -82.73 -42.19 -10.86
N ALA A 181 -82.91 -42.39 -12.17
CA ALA A 181 -81.83 -42.30 -13.14
C ALA A 181 -81.28 -40.87 -13.26
N ARG A 182 -82.16 -39.84 -13.26
CA ARG A 182 -81.73 -38.43 -13.29
C ARG A 182 -80.83 -38.06 -12.12
N VAL A 183 -81.23 -38.40 -10.88
CA VAL A 183 -80.42 -38.13 -9.68
C VAL A 183 -79.06 -38.82 -9.75
N LYS A 184 -78.99 -40.06 -10.27
CA LYS A 184 -77.71 -40.77 -10.48
C LYS A 184 -76.81 -40.06 -11.50
N TYR A 185 -77.38 -39.50 -12.57
CA TYR A 185 -76.60 -38.73 -13.54
C TYR A 185 -76.09 -37.42 -12.95
N ASP A 186 -76.89 -36.74 -12.13
CA ASP A 186 -76.47 -35.53 -11.42
C ASP A 186 -75.34 -35.83 -10.43
N GLU A 187 -75.43 -36.95 -9.69
CA GLU A 187 -74.37 -37.40 -8.77
C GLU A 187 -73.07 -37.76 -9.50
N ILE A 188 -73.17 -38.43 -10.65
CA ILE A 188 -72.01 -38.75 -11.50
C ILE A 188 -71.37 -37.46 -12.05
N ALA A 189 -72.19 -36.51 -12.52
CA ALA A 189 -71.72 -35.23 -13.03
C ALA A 189 -71.02 -34.40 -11.94
N GLN A 190 -71.57 -34.39 -10.72
CA GLN A 190 -70.94 -33.75 -9.57
C GLN A 190 -69.60 -34.42 -9.22
N ARG A 191 -69.58 -35.75 -9.08
CA ARG A 191 -68.36 -36.51 -8.73
C ARG A 191 -67.21 -36.24 -9.70
N TYR A 192 -67.47 -36.30 -11.01
CA TYR A 192 -66.44 -36.05 -12.02
C TYR A 192 -66.10 -34.56 -12.14
N GLY A 193 -67.07 -33.66 -11.93
CA GLY A 193 -66.82 -32.23 -11.84
C GLY A 193 -65.85 -31.89 -10.71
N ASP A 194 -66.06 -32.46 -9.52
CA ASP A 194 -65.19 -32.29 -8.37
C ASP A 194 -63.79 -32.88 -8.61
N ALA A 195 -63.71 -34.07 -9.22
CA ALA A 195 -62.43 -34.71 -9.55
C ALA A 195 -61.61 -33.91 -10.58
N LEU A 196 -62.26 -33.39 -11.64
CA LEU A 196 -61.63 -32.51 -12.62
C LEU A 196 -61.18 -31.18 -12.00
N TYR A 197 -61.99 -30.62 -11.09
CA TYR A 197 -61.66 -29.39 -10.40
C TYR A 197 -60.48 -29.59 -9.45
N ALA A 198 -60.44 -30.68 -8.69
CA ALA A 198 -59.33 -31.06 -7.81
C ALA A 198 -58.03 -31.35 -8.60
N GLY A 199 -58.14 -31.89 -9.82
CA GLY A 199 -57.01 -32.15 -10.71
C GLY A 199 -56.41 -30.90 -11.36
N LYS A 200 -57.07 -29.74 -11.29
CA LYS A 200 -56.58 -28.50 -11.91
C LYS A 200 -55.37 -27.95 -11.14
N TYR A 201 -54.25 -27.78 -11.83
CA TYR A 201 -53.05 -27.15 -11.25
C TYR A 201 -53.29 -25.65 -11.01
N ASP A 202 -53.00 -25.19 -9.79
CA ASP A 202 -52.98 -23.79 -9.42
C ASP A 202 -51.56 -23.41 -8.92
N PRO A 203 -50.83 -22.53 -9.64
CA PRO A 203 -49.48 -22.11 -9.25
C PRO A 203 -49.45 -21.25 -7.98
N ALA A 204 -50.59 -20.70 -7.54
CA ALA A 204 -50.72 -19.89 -6.33
C ALA A 204 -51.23 -20.70 -5.13
N ALA A 205 -51.76 -21.91 -5.34
CA ALA A 205 -52.17 -22.80 -4.28
C ALA A 205 -50.94 -23.25 -3.49
N ARG A 206 -50.83 -22.76 -2.25
CA ARG A 206 -49.79 -23.21 -1.32
C ARG A 206 -50.03 -24.69 -1.05
N VAL A 207 -49.09 -25.55 -1.48
CA VAL A 207 -49.12 -26.98 -1.12
C VAL A 207 -49.25 -27.05 0.40
N PRO A 208 -50.34 -27.60 0.96
CA PRO A 208 -50.47 -27.72 2.39
C PRO A 208 -49.34 -28.61 2.89
N ALA A 209 -48.51 -28.07 3.78
CA ALA A 209 -47.48 -28.83 4.45
C ALA A 209 -48.14 -30.02 5.14
N ALA A 210 -47.72 -31.23 4.78
CA ALA A 210 -48.20 -32.46 5.40
C ALA A 210 -48.11 -32.32 6.92
N ALA A 211 -49.27 -32.34 7.58
CA ALA A 211 -49.35 -32.34 9.04
C ALA A 211 -48.59 -33.58 9.57
N PRO A 212 -47.78 -33.45 10.63
CA PRO A 212 -47.10 -34.59 11.21
C PRO A 212 -48.15 -35.54 11.80
N ALA A 213 -48.24 -36.75 11.25
CA ALA A 213 -49.08 -37.80 11.78
C ALA A 213 -48.63 -38.13 13.22
N SER A 214 -49.52 -37.83 14.16
CA SER A 214 -49.45 -38.15 15.57
C SER A 214 -49.14 -39.63 15.79
N ALA A 215 -48.05 -39.89 16.52
CA ALA A 215 -47.68 -41.19 17.05
C ALA A 215 -48.78 -41.73 17.98
N THR A 216 -49.62 -42.64 17.48
CA THR A 216 -50.51 -43.46 18.32
C THR A 216 -50.65 -44.86 17.72
N ALA A 217 -49.59 -45.66 17.80
CA ALA A 217 -49.65 -47.11 17.56
C ALA A 217 -48.46 -47.83 18.20
N ALA A 218 -48.29 -47.66 19.51
CA ALA A 218 -47.40 -48.48 20.34
C ALA A 218 -48.14 -48.92 21.60
N SER A 219 -49.24 -49.67 21.42
CA SER A 219 -49.90 -50.41 22.51
C SER A 219 -50.77 -51.53 21.92
N SER A 220 -50.12 -52.54 21.34
CA SER A 220 -50.77 -53.83 21.06
C SER A 220 -49.75 -54.96 20.86
N ALA A 221 -48.66 -54.96 21.65
CA ALA A 221 -47.65 -56.01 21.60
C ALA A 221 -47.13 -56.36 23.00
N SER A 222 -48.03 -56.78 23.89
CA SER A 222 -47.64 -57.47 25.12
C SER A 222 -48.77 -58.33 25.68
N VAL A 223 -49.33 -59.23 24.87
CA VAL A 223 -50.09 -60.39 25.37
C VAL A 223 -49.79 -61.57 24.44
N SER A 224 -48.73 -62.32 24.73
CA SER A 224 -48.55 -63.76 24.41
C SER A 224 -47.14 -64.19 24.81
N ALA A 225 -46.91 -64.33 26.13
CA ALA A 225 -45.82 -65.14 26.68
C ALA A 225 -46.10 -65.37 28.18
N GLN A 226 -46.90 -66.39 28.46
CA GLN A 226 -46.82 -67.18 29.69
C GLN A 226 -47.44 -68.55 29.45
#